data_AF-A0A7S0ASA7-F1
#
_entry.id   AF-A0A7S0ASA7-F1
#
_cell.length_a   1.000
_cell.length_b   1.000
_cell.length_c   1.000
_cell.angle_alpha   90.00
_cell.angle_beta   90.00
_cell.angle_gamma   90.00
#
_symmetry.space_group_name_H-M   'P 1'
#
loop_
_entity.id
_entity.type
_entity.pdbx_description
1 polymer ?
#
loop_
_entity_poly.entity_id
_entity_poly.type
_entity_poly.pdbx_seq_one_letter_code
_entity_poly.pdbx_strand_id
1 'polypeptide(L)'
;APTPAPTPAPTPAPTPTNTTNTSAPTPAPTPAPTPEAEDDDSDNMTTTTTAEETTTTEAPQCVCRDGTPAEGAKCPKDGAVQCESCNKGFELKSGACKAIPPPPACTCKDGTPVPEGECTKDGAEVCKSCKSGFELDKNACKAKSTGGGDGKGDLNKTKVVEKLKVA
;
A
#
# COMPACT_ATOMS: atom_id res chain seq x y z
N ALA A 1 21.48 -44.05 29.65
CA ALA A 1 20.35 -43.21 29.21
C ALA A 1 20.76 -42.48 27.94
N PRO A 2 19.98 -42.51 26.85
CA PRO A 2 20.33 -41.79 25.64
C PRO A 2 20.13 -40.29 25.83
N THR A 3 21.12 -39.50 25.44
CA THR A 3 21.11 -38.03 25.45
C THR A 3 20.06 -37.52 24.46
N PRO A 4 19.22 -36.53 24.81
CA PRO A 4 18.25 -35.96 23.88
C PRO A 4 18.97 -35.26 22.72
N ALA A 5 18.51 -35.54 21.50
CA ALA A 5 19.00 -34.89 20.29
C ALA A 5 18.65 -33.39 20.31
N PRO A 6 19.52 -32.51 19.78
CA PRO A 6 19.28 -31.08 19.75
C PRO A 6 18.08 -30.73 18.87
N THR A 7 17.20 -29.86 19.38
CA THR A 7 16.08 -29.29 18.63
C THR A 7 16.59 -28.41 17.49
N PRO A 8 16.06 -28.55 16.25
CA PRO A 8 16.48 -27.70 15.13
C PRO A 8 16.12 -26.24 15.41
N ALA A 9 17.05 -25.34 15.08
CA ALA A 9 16.85 -23.90 15.21
C ALA A 9 15.73 -23.41 14.25
N PRO A 10 14.98 -22.36 14.64
CA PRO A 10 13.93 -21.81 13.78
C PRO A 10 14.52 -21.23 12.49
N THR A 11 13.97 -21.64 11.36
CA THR A 11 14.29 -21.09 10.04
C THR A 11 14.01 -19.58 10.02
N PRO A 12 14.95 -18.73 9.58
CA PRO A 12 14.71 -17.29 9.48
C PRO A 12 13.57 -17.00 8.50
N ALA A 13 12.68 -16.08 8.90
CA ALA A 13 11.61 -15.58 8.05
C ALA A 13 12.20 -14.89 6.79
N PRO A 14 11.52 -14.96 5.63
CA PRO A 14 12.00 -14.30 4.43
C PRO A 14 12.11 -12.78 4.66
N THR A 15 13.32 -12.24 4.43
CA THR A 15 13.58 -10.80 4.43
C THR A 15 12.67 -10.13 3.40
N PRO A 16 11.96 -9.04 3.73
CA PRO A 16 11.23 -8.28 2.73
C PRO A 16 12.23 -7.75 1.70
N THR A 17 12.20 -8.30 0.49
CA THR A 17 12.93 -7.75 -0.64
C THR A 17 12.35 -6.37 -0.92
N ASN A 18 13.15 -5.34 -0.68
CA ASN A 18 12.85 -3.98 -1.08
C ASN A 18 12.96 -3.94 -2.61
N THR A 19 11.87 -4.32 -3.28
CA THR A 19 11.75 -4.19 -4.73
C THR A 19 11.64 -2.70 -5.00
N THR A 20 12.77 -2.08 -5.31
CA THR A 20 12.82 -0.72 -5.84
C THR A 20 11.81 -0.62 -6.97
N ASN A 21 10.81 0.25 -6.77
CA ASN A 21 9.86 0.70 -7.78
C ASN A 21 10.65 1.35 -8.93
N THR A 22 11.14 0.52 -9.86
CA THR A 22 11.53 0.99 -11.17
C THR A 22 10.24 1.14 -11.95
N SER A 23 9.69 2.37 -11.95
CA SER A 23 8.66 2.76 -12.90
C SER A 23 9.10 2.30 -14.29
N ALA A 24 8.27 1.48 -14.94
CA ALA A 24 8.47 1.12 -16.33
C ALA A 24 8.60 2.42 -17.15
N PRO A 25 9.59 2.53 -18.05
CA PRO A 25 9.74 3.71 -18.86
C PRO A 25 8.47 3.91 -19.67
N THR A 26 7.91 5.12 -19.60
CA THR A 26 6.86 5.57 -20.52
C THR A 26 7.31 5.27 -21.95
N PRO A 27 6.55 4.52 -22.76
CA PRO A 27 6.89 4.38 -24.16
C PRO A 27 6.92 5.78 -24.77
N ALA A 28 8.06 6.14 -25.37
CA ALA A 28 8.19 7.39 -26.09
C ALA A 28 7.10 7.47 -27.17
N PRO A 29 6.54 8.66 -27.46
CA PRO A 29 5.58 8.80 -28.54
C PRO A 29 6.22 8.30 -29.83
N THR A 30 5.63 7.27 -30.42
CA THR A 30 5.98 6.79 -31.75
C THR A 30 5.90 8.00 -32.70
N PRO A 31 6.99 8.38 -33.39
CA PRO A 31 6.91 9.48 -34.34
C PRO A 31 5.87 9.12 -35.42
N ALA A 32 4.98 10.07 -35.68
CA ALA A 32 4.01 9.96 -36.78
C ALA A 32 4.75 9.67 -38.09
N PRO A 33 4.22 8.81 -38.98
CA PRO A 33 4.81 8.61 -40.29
C PRO A 33 4.79 9.94 -41.04
N THR A 34 5.97 10.46 -41.37
CA THR A 34 6.12 11.55 -42.33
C THR A 34 5.55 11.05 -43.66
N PRO A 35 4.56 11.71 -44.27
CA PRO A 35 4.16 11.36 -45.63
C PRO A 35 5.34 11.66 -46.55
N GLU A 36 5.93 10.62 -47.14
CA GLU A 36 6.82 10.76 -48.28
C GLU A 36 6.01 11.35 -49.43
N ALA A 37 6.54 12.39 -50.06
CA ALA A 37 5.91 13.09 -51.16
C ALA A 37 5.74 12.15 -52.36
N GLU A 38 4.53 12.13 -52.91
CA GLU A 38 4.13 11.33 -54.07
C GLU A 38 4.86 11.87 -55.31
N ASP A 39 5.66 11.01 -55.96
CA ASP A 39 6.21 11.26 -57.29
C ASP A 39 5.25 10.71 -58.34
N ASP A 40 4.88 11.60 -59.26
CA ASP A 40 4.02 11.42 -60.42
C ASP A 40 4.69 10.50 -61.45
N ASP A 41 4.13 9.31 -61.70
CA ASP A 41 4.21 8.74 -63.05
C ASP A 41 3.00 7.86 -63.39
N SER A 42 2.48 8.14 -64.57
CA SER A 42 1.25 7.64 -65.14
C SER A 42 1.48 6.30 -65.83
N ASP A 43 0.92 5.21 -65.29
CA ASP A 43 0.51 4.09 -66.14
C ASP A 43 -0.73 3.35 -65.63
N ASN A 44 -1.71 3.34 -66.53
CA ASN A 44 -2.99 2.65 -66.46
C ASN A 44 -2.82 1.14 -66.22
N MET A 45 -3.22 0.65 -65.05
CA MET A 45 -3.56 -0.76 -64.88
C MET A 45 -4.80 -0.93 -64.00
N THR A 46 -5.91 -1.19 -64.70
CA THR A 46 -7.20 -1.69 -64.19
C THR A 46 -7.03 -2.64 -63.01
N THR A 47 -7.29 -2.15 -61.80
CA THR A 47 -7.63 -3.00 -60.66
C THR A 47 -8.87 -2.42 -59.99
N THR A 48 -10.01 -3.07 -60.25
CA THR A 48 -11.22 -2.98 -59.44
C THR A 48 -10.91 -3.57 -58.07
N THR A 49 -10.18 -2.83 -57.26
CA THR A 49 -10.12 -3.07 -55.83
C THR A 49 -11.28 -2.27 -55.27
N THR A 50 -12.33 -2.98 -54.87
CA THR A 50 -13.27 -2.47 -53.88
C THR A 50 -12.41 -2.01 -52.72
N ALA A 51 -12.15 -0.70 -52.65
CA ALA A 51 -11.66 -0.06 -51.46
C ALA A 51 -12.76 -0.33 -50.43
N GLU A 52 -12.59 -1.42 -49.69
CA GLU A 52 -13.05 -1.45 -48.33
C GLU A 52 -12.45 -0.17 -47.74
N GLU A 53 -13.29 0.85 -47.58
CA GLU A 53 -13.03 1.86 -46.57
C GLU A 53 -12.94 1.06 -45.27
N THR A 54 -11.76 0.49 -45.00
CA THR A 54 -11.29 0.22 -43.67
C THR A 54 -11.11 1.62 -43.10
N THR A 55 -12.25 2.22 -42.77
CA THR A 55 -12.41 3.39 -41.93
C THR A 55 -11.75 2.93 -40.64
N THR A 56 -10.42 3.10 -40.58
CA THR A 56 -9.57 2.71 -39.47
C THR A 56 -9.94 3.69 -38.39
N THR A 57 -11.06 3.38 -37.75
CA THR A 57 -11.60 4.15 -36.65
C THR A 57 -10.63 3.84 -35.52
N GLU A 58 -9.64 4.70 -35.36
CA GLU A 58 -8.65 4.61 -34.30
C GLU A 58 -9.42 4.42 -32.98
N ALA A 59 -9.20 3.28 -32.33
CA ALA A 59 -9.93 2.96 -31.11
C ALA A 59 -9.58 4.02 -30.05
N PRO A 60 -10.58 4.57 -29.34
CA PRO A 60 -10.34 5.64 -28.37
C PRO A 60 -9.33 5.18 -27.30
N GLN A 61 -8.31 6.00 -27.05
CA GLN A 61 -7.26 5.70 -26.07
C GLN A 61 -7.59 6.35 -24.73
N CYS A 62 -7.79 5.55 -23.69
CA CYS A 62 -8.04 6.08 -22.35
C CYS A 62 -6.75 6.25 -21.57
N VAL A 63 -6.79 7.16 -20.60
CA VAL A 63 -5.71 7.38 -19.64
C VAL A 63 -6.09 6.77 -18.30
N CYS A 64 -5.14 6.10 -17.66
CA CYS A 64 -5.29 5.63 -16.30
C CYS A 64 -4.01 5.91 -15.53
N ARG A 65 -4.14 6.72 -14.48
CA ARG A 65 -3.06 6.92 -13.52
C ARG A 65 -3.17 5.85 -12.44
N ASP A 66 -2.04 5.27 -12.05
CA ASP A 66 -1.95 4.25 -11.00
C ASP A 66 -2.71 2.95 -11.33
N GLY A 67 -2.80 2.59 -12.61
CA GLY A 67 -3.43 1.36 -13.09
C GLY A 67 -3.27 1.13 -14.58
N THR A 68 -4.10 0.23 -15.12
CA THR A 68 -4.15 -0.13 -16.54
C THR A 68 -5.29 0.62 -17.23
N PRO A 69 -5.05 1.35 -18.33
CA PRO A 69 -6.09 2.05 -19.07
C PRO A 69 -7.08 1.08 -19.72
N ALA A 70 -8.34 1.52 -19.86
CA ALA A 70 -9.34 0.77 -20.59
C ALA A 70 -9.18 0.94 -22.12
N GLU A 71 -9.47 -0.10 -22.89
CA GLU A 71 -9.29 -0.10 -24.34
C GLU A 71 -10.61 -0.32 -25.10
N GLY A 72 -10.64 0.10 -26.36
CA GLY A 72 -11.74 -0.15 -27.30
C GLY A 72 -13.08 0.37 -26.78
N ALA A 73 -14.11 -0.48 -26.81
CA ALA A 73 -15.47 -0.12 -26.38
C ALA A 73 -15.59 0.22 -24.89
N LYS A 74 -14.59 -0.12 -24.06
CA LYS A 74 -14.57 0.26 -22.63
C LYS A 74 -14.07 1.69 -22.44
N CYS A 75 -13.42 2.27 -23.45
CA CYS A 75 -12.99 3.65 -23.44
C CYS A 75 -14.06 4.54 -24.09
N PRO A 76 -14.75 5.41 -23.32
CA PRO A 76 -15.89 6.16 -23.85
C PRO A 76 -15.49 7.22 -24.87
N LYS A 77 -14.25 7.72 -24.80
CA LYS A 77 -13.68 8.70 -25.73
C LYS A 77 -12.16 8.77 -25.54
N ASP A 78 -11.48 9.30 -26.55
CA ASP A 78 -10.05 9.57 -26.45
C ASP A 78 -9.72 10.50 -25.26
N GLY A 79 -8.64 10.16 -24.56
CA GLY A 79 -8.16 10.82 -23.35
C GLY A 79 -9.12 10.75 -22.15
N ALA A 80 -10.15 9.90 -22.15
CA ALA A 80 -10.98 9.71 -20.95
C ALA A 80 -10.21 9.02 -19.83
N VAL A 81 -10.49 9.41 -18.58
CA VAL A 81 -9.95 8.71 -17.40
C VAL A 81 -10.77 7.47 -17.17
N GLN A 82 -10.28 6.33 -17.66
CA GLN A 82 -10.93 5.04 -17.48
C GLN A 82 -9.87 3.97 -17.27
N CYS A 83 -9.95 3.31 -16.12
CA CYS A 83 -9.08 2.24 -15.69
C CYS A 83 -9.79 0.89 -15.78
N GLU A 84 -9.15 -0.11 -16.37
CA GLU A 84 -9.62 -1.51 -16.33
C GLU A 84 -9.21 -2.20 -15.02
N SER A 85 -8.03 -1.87 -14.51
CA SER A 85 -7.52 -2.35 -13.22
C SER A 85 -6.63 -1.32 -12.56
N CYS A 86 -6.45 -1.45 -11.24
CA CYS A 86 -5.64 -0.55 -10.43
C CYS A 86 -4.42 -1.26 -9.84
N ASN A 87 -3.33 -0.51 -9.70
CA ASN A 87 -2.12 -0.99 -9.06
C ASN A 87 -2.38 -1.33 -7.58
N LYS A 88 -1.48 -2.13 -6.98
CA LYS A 88 -1.55 -2.47 -5.56
C LYS A 88 -1.59 -1.19 -4.70
N GLY A 89 -2.53 -1.14 -3.76
CA GLY A 89 -2.75 0.04 -2.92
C GLY A 89 -3.72 1.06 -3.52
N PHE A 90 -4.35 0.75 -4.65
CA PHE A 90 -5.41 1.55 -5.26
C PHE A 90 -6.65 0.70 -5.52
N GLU A 91 -7.82 1.31 -5.41
CA GLU A 91 -9.11 0.70 -5.72
C GLU A 91 -9.81 1.45 -6.86
N LEU A 92 -10.54 0.72 -7.70
CA LEU A 92 -11.30 1.30 -8.79
C LEU A 92 -12.56 1.99 -8.27
N LYS A 93 -12.67 3.31 -8.44
CA LYS A 93 -13.82 4.13 -8.05
C LYS A 93 -14.21 5.05 -9.19
N SER A 94 -15.43 4.87 -9.69
CA SER A 94 -15.99 5.71 -10.75
C SER A 94 -15.09 5.79 -11.99
N GLY A 95 -14.50 4.66 -12.41
CA GLY A 95 -13.62 4.59 -13.57
C GLY A 95 -12.17 5.03 -13.34
N ALA A 96 -11.82 5.56 -12.17
CA ALA A 96 -10.47 5.98 -11.84
C ALA A 96 -9.89 5.20 -10.65
N CYS A 97 -8.57 5.02 -10.62
CA CYS A 97 -7.88 4.45 -9.47
C CYS A 97 -7.76 5.50 -8.35
N LYS A 98 -8.24 5.14 -7.16
CA LYS A 98 -8.11 5.96 -5.95
C LYS A 98 -7.25 5.21 -4.95
N ALA A 99 -6.33 5.93 -4.29
CA ALA A 99 -5.47 5.34 -3.28
C ALA A 99 -6.32 4.78 -2.12
N ILE A 100 -6.03 3.56 -1.73
CA ILE A 100 -6.59 2.92 -0.55
C ILE A 100 -5.79 3.46 0.65
N PRO A 101 -6.44 4.03 1.67
CA PRO A 101 -5.72 4.43 2.88
C PRO A 101 -5.07 3.20 3.54
N PRO A 102 -3.84 3.31 4.05
CA PRO A 102 -3.21 2.22 4.78
C PRO A 102 -4.03 1.88 6.04
N PRO A 103 -3.97 0.62 6.51
CA PRO A 103 -4.58 0.27 7.79
C PRO A 103 -3.95 1.07 8.93
N PRO A 104 -4.71 1.37 10.00
CA PRO A 104 -4.19 2.13 11.13
C PRO A 104 -3.03 1.39 11.79
N ALA A 105 -1.93 2.11 12.03
CA ALA A 105 -0.77 1.59 12.74
C ALA A 105 -0.93 1.84 14.24
N CYS A 106 -0.87 0.78 15.03
CA CYS A 106 -1.02 0.86 16.48
C CYS A 106 0.33 1.10 17.14
N THR A 107 0.34 1.87 18.22
CA THR A 107 1.55 2.08 19.02
C THR A 107 1.45 1.27 20.31
N CYS A 108 2.60 0.95 20.89
CA CYS A 108 2.63 0.37 22.22
C CYS A 108 3.90 0.82 22.91
N LYS A 109 3.73 1.62 23.96
CA LYS A 109 4.84 2.00 24.82
C LYS A 109 5.14 0.82 25.75
N ASP A 110 6.42 0.54 25.96
CA ASP A 110 6.88 -0.50 26.89
C ASP A 110 6.38 -1.93 26.56
N GLY A 111 6.08 -2.19 25.29
CA GLY A 111 5.61 -3.48 24.82
C GLY A 111 5.73 -3.65 23.30
N THR A 112 4.98 -4.61 22.78
CA THR A 112 4.84 -4.89 21.35
C THR A 112 3.42 -4.49 20.93
N PRO A 113 3.24 -3.66 19.88
CA PRO A 113 1.91 -3.27 19.40
C PRO A 113 1.18 -4.47 18.79
N VAL A 114 -0.15 -4.38 18.73
CA VAL A 114 -0.98 -5.28 17.92
C VAL A 114 -0.73 -5.06 16.42
N PRO A 115 -1.01 -6.06 15.55
CA PRO A 115 -0.83 -5.90 14.11
C PRO A 115 -1.68 -4.76 13.54
N GLU A 116 -1.27 -4.24 12.38
CA GLU A 116 -1.96 -3.17 11.66
C GLU A 116 -3.43 -3.52 11.40
N GLY A 117 -4.32 -2.55 11.61
CA GLY A 117 -5.78 -2.75 11.45
C GLY A 117 -6.53 -3.26 12.67
N GLU A 118 -5.84 -3.71 13.73
CA GLU A 118 -6.50 -4.14 14.98
C GLU A 118 -6.90 -2.98 15.91
N CYS A 119 -6.33 -1.79 15.70
CA CYS A 119 -6.75 -0.58 16.42
C CYS A 119 -7.75 0.25 15.61
N THR A 120 -8.62 0.97 16.32
CA THR A 120 -9.65 1.82 15.73
C THR A 120 -9.13 3.13 15.15
N LYS A 121 -7.88 3.51 15.46
CA LYS A 121 -7.27 4.77 15.03
C LYS A 121 -5.76 4.61 14.89
N ASP A 122 -5.22 5.29 13.88
CA ASP A 122 -3.77 5.44 13.71
C ASP A 122 -3.14 6.07 14.96
N GLY A 123 -2.07 5.46 15.44
CA GLY A 123 -1.36 5.88 16.64
C GLY A 123 -1.98 5.41 17.96
N ALA A 124 -3.12 4.72 17.96
CA ALA A 124 -3.75 4.25 19.20
C ALA A 124 -2.83 3.34 20.01
N GLU A 125 -2.76 3.56 21.33
CA GLU A 125 -1.95 2.75 22.23
C GLU A 125 -2.65 1.41 22.51
N VAL A 126 -2.22 0.37 21.79
CA VAL A 126 -2.75 -0.98 21.90
C VAL A 126 -1.61 -2.00 21.86
N CYS A 127 -1.36 -2.59 23.03
CA CYS A 127 -0.28 -3.53 23.26
C CYS A 127 -0.77 -4.98 23.14
N LYS A 128 -0.10 -5.76 22.30
CA LYS A 128 -0.26 -7.22 22.21
C LYS A 128 0.43 -7.93 23.38
N SER A 129 1.59 -7.41 23.78
CA SER A 129 2.35 -7.92 24.92
C SER A 129 3.19 -6.79 25.53
N CYS A 130 3.51 -6.94 26.82
CA CYS A 130 4.32 -5.98 27.56
C CYS A 130 5.73 -6.51 27.80
N LYS A 131 6.70 -5.59 27.86
CA LYS A 131 8.08 -5.91 28.25
C LYS A 131 8.13 -6.34 29.71
N SER A 132 9.21 -7.02 30.08
CA SER A 132 9.47 -7.42 31.46
C SER A 132 9.40 -6.22 32.40
N GLY A 133 8.72 -6.38 33.54
CA GLY A 133 8.45 -5.29 34.49
C GLY A 133 7.18 -4.49 34.21
N PHE A 134 6.46 -4.77 33.12
CA PHE A 134 5.16 -4.18 32.81
C PHE A 134 4.06 -5.25 32.74
N GLU A 135 2.83 -4.86 33.06
CA GLU A 135 1.61 -5.65 32.93
C GLU A 135 0.62 -4.96 31.98
N LEU A 136 -0.15 -5.77 31.25
CA LEU A 136 -1.16 -5.27 30.33
C LEU A 136 -2.38 -4.82 31.15
N ASP A 137 -2.58 -3.51 31.25
CA ASP A 137 -3.79 -2.91 31.79
C ASP A 137 -4.64 -2.41 30.61
N LYS A 138 -5.70 -3.16 30.33
CA LYS A 138 -6.59 -2.96 29.18
C LYS A 138 -5.82 -3.07 27.85
N ASN A 139 -5.38 -1.94 27.29
CA ASN A 139 -4.70 -1.85 26.00
C ASN A 139 -3.28 -1.27 26.15
N ALA A 140 -2.86 -0.87 27.34
CA ALA A 140 -1.58 -0.22 27.58
C ALA A 140 -0.72 -1.02 28.55
N CYS A 141 0.60 -0.92 28.41
CA CYS A 141 1.53 -1.50 29.35
C CYS A 141 1.76 -0.55 30.53
N LYS A 142 1.45 -1.00 31.75
CA LYS A 142 1.72 -0.26 32.97
C LYS A 142 2.79 -0.96 33.77
N ALA A 143 3.67 -0.19 34.41
CA ALA A 143 4.71 -0.75 35.26
C ALA A 143 4.06 -1.60 36.35
N LYS A 144 4.55 -2.83 36.53
CA LYS A 144 4.07 -3.68 37.62
C LYS A 144 4.41 -2.98 38.93
N SER A 145 3.44 -2.88 39.83
CA SER A 145 3.68 -2.43 41.20
C SER A 145 4.35 -3.54 41.99
N THR A 146 5.50 -4.03 41.55
CA THR A 146 6.35 -4.91 42.36
C THR A 146 7.04 -4.02 43.39
N GLY A 147 6.53 -4.03 44.62
CA GLY A 147 7.26 -3.49 45.76
C GLY A 147 8.62 -4.17 45.87
N GLY A 148 9.67 -3.46 45.48
CA GLY A 148 11.06 -3.88 45.57
C GLY A 148 11.95 -2.86 44.85
N GLY A 149 12.79 -2.15 45.61
CA GLY A 149 13.75 -1.13 45.13
C GLY A 149 14.72 -1.68 44.06
N ASP A 150 15.47 -0.89 43.31
CA ASP A 150 16.18 0.33 43.72
C ASP A 150 16.34 1.35 42.55
N GLY A 151 16.02 2.62 42.85
CA GLY A 151 16.72 3.84 42.41
C GLY A 151 16.94 4.16 40.93
N LYS A 152 16.10 5.06 40.36
CA LYS A 152 16.41 6.47 40.02
C LYS A 152 15.46 7.01 38.93
N GLY A 153 14.59 7.94 39.30
CA GLY A 153 13.73 8.67 38.36
C GLY A 153 12.50 9.32 38.98
N ASP A 154 12.71 10.37 39.79
CA ASP A 154 11.71 11.35 40.24
C ASP A 154 10.94 11.95 39.03
N LEU A 155 9.62 12.17 39.03
CA LEU A 155 8.89 13.29 39.67
C LEU A 155 7.40 13.13 39.21
N ASN A 156 6.38 13.01 40.06
CA ASN A 156 5.75 14.14 40.72
C ASN A 156 4.90 13.66 41.91
N LYS A 157 5.03 14.43 42.98
CA LYS A 157 4.56 14.22 44.34
C LYS A 157 3.21 14.93 44.51
N THR A 158 2.14 14.17 44.73
CA THR A 158 0.99 14.68 45.48
C THR A 158 0.69 13.74 46.63
N LYS A 159 1.46 13.92 47.70
CA LYS A 159 1.07 13.54 49.05
C LYS A 159 -0.04 14.50 49.47
N VAL A 160 -1.30 14.10 49.36
CA VAL A 160 -2.31 14.54 50.32
C VAL A 160 -2.76 13.31 51.07
N VAL A 161 -2.17 13.16 52.24
CA VAL A 161 -2.61 12.28 53.30
C VAL A 161 -3.87 12.90 53.91
N GLU A 162 -5.04 12.63 53.35
CA GLU A 162 -6.27 12.82 54.13
C GLU A 162 -6.44 11.63 55.07
N LYS A 163 -5.89 11.80 56.27
CA LYS A 163 -6.30 11.05 57.45
C LYS A 163 -7.77 11.40 57.70
N LEU A 164 -8.70 10.54 57.30
CA LEU A 164 -10.04 10.54 57.89
C LEU A 164 -10.15 9.36 58.85
N LYS A 165 -9.71 9.63 60.09
CA LYS A 165 -10.11 8.89 61.30
C LYS A 165 -10.64 9.93 62.28
N VAL A 166 -11.96 10.09 62.29
CA VAL A 166 -12.80 10.74 63.31
C VAL A 166 -14.20 10.15 63.04
N ALA A 167 -15.00 9.64 63.97
CA ALA A 167 -14.88 9.15 65.34
C ALA A 167 -16.04 8.14 65.51
#